data_AF-A0A951N706-F1
#
_entry.id   AF-A0A951N706-F1
#
_cell.length_a   1.000
_cell.length_b   1.000
_cell.length_c   1.000
_cell.angle_alpha   90.00
_cell.angle_beta   90.00
_cell.angle_gamma   90.00
#
_symmetry.space_group_name_H-M   'P 1'
#
loop_
_entity.id
_entity.type
_entity.pdbx_description
1 polymer ?
#
loop_
_entity_poly.entity_id
_entity_poly.type
_entity_poly.pdbx_seq_one_letter_code
_entity_poly.pdbx_strand_id
1 'polypeptide(L)'
;MTQLILTHHAKALHGISEEIWKERGVFSATKKTELKDLGFAESQCSVPTTVFPVHDVWGKTAFYHHRPDAPRIHPQTGKTVKYEFPRAVKMAIDCHPRIRD
;
A
#
# COMPACT_ATOMS: atom_id res chain seq x y z
N MET A 1 -9.95 11.30 7.42
CA MET A 1 -8.87 12.01 6.69
C MET A 1 -9.18 11.89 5.22
N THR A 2 -9.26 12.99 4.47
CA THR A 2 -9.43 12.91 3.02
C THR A 2 -8.19 12.25 2.43
N GLN A 3 -8.39 11.14 1.74
CA GLN A 3 -7.32 10.30 1.23
C GLN A 3 -6.64 11.03 0.05
N LEU A 4 -5.40 11.51 0.24
CA LEU A 4 -4.68 12.24 -0.80
C LEU A 4 -3.97 11.25 -1.74
N ILE A 5 -4.16 11.43 -3.05
CA ILE A 5 -3.40 10.72 -4.07
C ILE A 5 -2.61 11.71 -4.94
N LEU A 6 -1.31 11.46 -5.13
CA LEU A 6 -0.46 12.27 -6.01
C LEU A 6 -0.79 11.98 -7.48
N THR A 7 -0.64 12.98 -8.35
CA THR A 7 -1.01 12.88 -9.77
C THR A 7 -0.31 11.72 -10.49
N HIS A 8 0.98 11.47 -10.23
CA HIS A 8 1.70 10.38 -10.87
C HIS A 8 1.31 9.01 -10.31
N HIS A 9 0.96 8.91 -9.02
CA HIS A 9 0.39 7.69 -8.45
C HIS A 9 -0.98 7.36 -9.05
N ALA A 10 -1.85 8.36 -9.26
CA ALA A 10 -3.13 8.18 -9.95
C ALA A 10 -2.93 7.67 -11.39
N LYS A 11 -1.95 8.22 -12.13
CA LYS A 11 -1.57 7.72 -13.47
C LYS A 11 -1.06 6.27 -13.44
N ALA A 12 -0.35 5.87 -12.38
CA ALA A 12 0.14 4.50 -12.23
C ALA A 12 -0.99 3.47 -12.02
N LEU A 13 -2.19 3.92 -11.64
CA LEU A 13 -3.40 3.09 -11.50
C LEU A 13 -4.23 3.03 -12.80
N HIS A 14 -3.67 3.42 -13.95
CA HIS A 14 -4.30 3.25 -15.26
C HIS A 14 -4.74 1.78 -15.45
N GLY A 15 -6.03 1.55 -15.68
CA GLY A 15 -6.61 0.20 -15.71
C GLY A 15 -7.44 -0.16 -14.48
N ILE A 16 -7.48 0.71 -13.46
CA ILE A 16 -8.41 0.64 -12.33
C ILE A 16 -9.23 1.94 -12.33
N SER A 17 -10.56 1.85 -12.30
CA SER A 17 -11.40 3.05 -12.25
C SER A 17 -11.16 3.84 -10.96
N GLU A 18 -11.34 5.15 -11.02
CA GLU A 18 -11.16 6.03 -9.87
C GLU A 18 -12.04 5.65 -8.67
N GLU A 19 -13.28 5.28 -8.97
CA GLU A 19 -14.24 4.77 -8.01
C GLU A 19 -13.70 3.54 -7.24
N ILE A 20 -13.12 2.56 -7.95
CA ILE A 20 -12.60 1.33 -7.35
C ILE A 20 -11.45 1.60 -6.39
N TRP A 21 -10.43 2.38 -6.80
CA TRP A 21 -9.29 2.60 -5.92
C TRP A 21 -9.62 3.56 -4.77
N LYS A 22 -10.58 4.48 -4.96
CA LYS A 22 -11.12 5.30 -3.86
C LYS A 22 -11.84 4.45 -2.83
N GLU A 23 -12.72 3.56 -3.26
CA GLU A 23 -13.44 2.66 -2.34
C GLU A 23 -12.52 1.72 -1.58
N ARG A 24 -11.49 1.18 -2.24
CA ARG A 24 -10.46 0.40 -1.55
C ARG A 24 -9.73 1.23 -0.48
N GLY A 25 -9.65 2.55 -0.65
CA GLY A 25 -8.90 3.47 0.23
C GLY A 25 -7.43 3.63 -0.16
N VAL A 26 -7.10 3.55 -1.46
CA VAL A 26 -5.73 3.74 -1.95
C VAL A 26 -5.28 5.19 -1.74
N PHE A 27 -4.02 5.39 -1.31
CA PHE A 27 -3.48 6.73 -1.02
C PHE A 27 -1.99 6.87 -1.25
N SER A 28 -1.49 8.09 -1.14
CA SER A 28 -0.06 8.39 -1.22
C SER A 28 0.51 8.70 0.15
N ALA A 29 1.59 8.02 0.53
CA ALA A 29 2.40 8.42 1.68
C ALA A 29 3.60 9.23 1.17
N THR A 30 3.86 10.36 1.83
CA THR A 30 4.94 11.31 1.52
C THR A 30 5.91 11.49 2.68
N LYS A 31 5.55 11.04 3.88
CA LYS A 31 6.37 11.08 5.08
C LYS A 31 6.60 9.68 5.62
N LYS A 32 7.83 9.40 6.07
CA LYS A 32 8.17 8.09 6.67
C LYS A 32 7.30 7.75 7.89
N THR A 33 6.88 8.76 8.66
CA THR A 33 6.00 8.57 9.82
C THR A 33 4.67 7.95 9.44
N GLU A 34 4.09 8.32 8.29
CA GLU A 34 2.83 7.74 7.80
C GLU A 34 2.96 6.23 7.57
N LEU A 35 4.13 5.73 7.18
CA LEU A 35 4.37 4.29 7.02
C LEU A 35 4.69 3.63 8.37
N LYS A 36 5.44 4.29 9.25
CA LYS A 36 5.72 3.78 10.61
C LYS A 36 4.42 3.56 11.38
N ASP A 37 3.46 4.48 11.28
CA ASP A 37 2.14 4.39 11.93
C ASP A 37 1.30 3.21 11.41
N LEU A 38 1.58 2.72 10.20
CA LEU A 38 0.94 1.54 9.59
C LEU A 38 1.69 0.23 9.91
N GLY A 39 2.75 0.28 10.74
CA GLY A 39 3.51 -0.88 11.19
C GLY A 39 4.69 -1.28 10.32
N PHE A 40 5.08 -0.47 9.32
CA PHE A 40 6.26 -0.75 8.51
C PHE A 40 7.56 -0.55 9.31
N ALA A 41 8.54 -1.44 9.09
CA ALA A 41 9.87 -1.24 9.65
C ALA A 41 10.57 -0.04 8.99
N GLU A 42 11.55 0.55 9.67
CA GLU A 42 12.26 1.73 9.18
C GLU A 42 12.90 1.53 7.80
N SER A 43 13.45 0.35 7.53
CA SER A 43 14.03 -0.01 6.23
C SER A 43 13.00 -0.13 5.10
N GLN A 44 11.72 -0.22 5.43
CA GLN A 44 10.60 -0.32 4.49
C GLN A 44 9.94 1.04 4.26
N CYS A 45 10.24 2.06 5.07
CA CYS A 45 9.63 3.38 4.99
C CYS A 45 10.18 4.23 3.83
N SER A 46 10.05 3.73 2.60
CA SER A 46 10.42 4.42 1.37
C SER A 46 9.26 5.27 0.87
N VAL A 47 9.49 6.59 0.84
CA VAL A 47 8.53 7.60 0.36
C VAL A 47 9.17 8.46 -0.73
N PRO A 48 8.40 9.02 -1.67
CA PRO A 48 6.95 8.84 -1.85
C PRO A 48 6.57 7.42 -2.31
N THR A 49 5.36 7.00 -1.95
CA THR A 49 4.84 5.67 -2.28
C THR A 49 3.33 5.65 -2.41
N THR A 50 2.80 4.75 -3.24
CA THR A 50 1.38 4.41 -3.24
C THR A 50 1.10 3.33 -2.18
N VAL A 51 0.14 3.56 -1.29
CA VAL A 51 -0.27 2.64 -0.22
C VAL A 51 -1.64 2.07 -0.55
N PHE A 52 -1.78 0.77 -0.37
CA PHE A 52 -3.02 0.05 -0.59
C PHE A 52 -3.42 -0.69 0.69
N PRO A 53 -4.64 -0.47 1.19
CA PRO A 53 -5.22 -1.31 2.23
C PRO A 53 -5.48 -2.72 1.69
N VAL A 54 -5.16 -3.71 2.53
CA VAL A 54 -5.55 -5.11 2.36
C VAL A 54 -6.71 -5.39 3.29
N HIS A 55 -7.85 -5.77 2.71
CA HIS A 55 -9.08 -6.02 3.46
C HIS A 55 -9.29 -7.52 3.63
N ASP A 56 -9.52 -7.99 4.84
CA ASP A 56 -9.76 -9.41 5.09
C ASP A 56 -11.16 -9.87 4.64
N VAL A 57 -11.40 -11.17 4.80
CA VAL A 57 -12.70 -11.81 4.53
C VAL A 57 -13.82 -11.31 5.46
N TRP A 58 -13.54 -10.50 6.48
CA TRP A 58 -14.53 -9.82 7.33
C TRP A 58 -14.64 -8.31 7.08
N GLY A 59 -13.82 -7.73 6.21
CA GLY A 59 -13.97 -6.38 5.65
C GLY A 59 -13.23 -5.36 6.48
N LYS A 60 -12.40 -5.86 7.39
CA LYS A 60 -11.51 -5.07 8.19
C LYS A 60 -10.22 -4.94 7.42
N THR A 61 -9.58 -3.78 7.54
CA THR A 61 -8.22 -3.62 7.03
C THR A 61 -7.28 -4.46 7.89
N ALA A 62 -6.76 -5.54 7.32
CA ALA A 62 -5.86 -6.46 7.99
C ALA A 62 -4.45 -5.88 8.10
N PHE A 63 -3.98 -5.27 7.02
CA PHE A 63 -2.72 -4.56 6.92
C PHE A 63 -2.69 -3.68 5.66
N TYR A 64 -1.54 -3.08 5.38
CA TYR A 64 -1.31 -2.27 4.19
C TYR A 64 -0.11 -2.83 3.44
N HIS A 65 -0.10 -2.75 2.12
CA HIS A 65 1.13 -2.88 1.35
C HIS A 65 1.39 -1.59 0.58
N HIS A 66 2.65 -1.26 0.31
CA HIS A 66 2.96 -0.08 -0.48
C HIS A 66 3.94 -0.37 -1.60
N ARG A 67 3.87 0.48 -2.63
CA ARG A 67 4.73 0.46 -3.81
C ARG A 67 5.48 1.79 -3.92
N PRO A 68 6.75 1.83 -3.49
CA PRO A 68 7.57 3.03 -3.58
C PRO A 68 7.80 3.46 -5.03
N ASP A 69 7.95 4.76 -5.25
CA ASP A 69 8.41 5.30 -6.54
C ASP A 69 9.84 4.84 -6.84
N ALA A 70 10.67 4.77 -5.81
CA ALA A 70 12.03 4.22 -5.84
C ALA A 70 12.11 2.96 -4.95
N PRO A 71 11.81 1.76 -5.50
CA PRO A 71 11.94 0.50 -4.78
C PRO A 71 13.36 0.27 -4.28
N ARG A 72 13.50 -0.22 -3.04
CA ARG A 72 14.83 -0.57 -2.52
C ARG A 72 15.33 -1.87 -3.12
N ILE A 73 16.64 -2.06 -3.05
CA ILE A 73 17.30 -3.34 -3.37
C ILE A 73 17.35 -4.20 -2.09
N HIS A 74 16.98 -5.46 -2.22
CA HIS A 74 17.06 -6.41 -1.11
C HIS A 74 18.54 -6.71 -0.80
N PRO A 75 19.02 -6.43 0.42
CA PRO A 75 20.46 -6.47 0.71
C PRO A 75 21.08 -7.85 0.55
N GLN A 76 20.32 -8.92 0.78
CA GLN A 76 20.82 -10.30 0.69
C GLN A 76 20.70 -10.90 -0.71
N THR A 77 19.75 -10.45 -1.52
CA THR A 77 19.45 -11.09 -2.83
C THR A 77 19.80 -10.22 -4.01
N GLY A 78 20.09 -8.93 -3.81
CA GLY A 78 20.34 -7.97 -4.88
C GLY A 78 19.10 -7.65 -5.73
N LYS A 79 17.92 -8.17 -5.39
CA LYS A 79 16.69 -7.99 -6.17
C LYS A 79 15.92 -6.75 -5.76
N THR A 80 15.30 -6.09 -6.73
CA THR A 80 14.39 -4.97 -6.49
C THR A 80 13.14 -5.41 -5.74
N VAL A 81 12.82 -4.74 -4.63
CA VAL A 81 11.63 -5.02 -3.81
C VAL A 81 10.50 -4.09 -4.25
N LYS A 82 9.72 -4.55 -5.23
CA LYS A 82 8.63 -3.77 -5.85
C LYS A 82 7.52 -3.40 -4.87
N TYR A 83 7.21 -4.30 -3.93
CA TYR A 83 6.15 -4.13 -2.92
C TYR A 83 6.69 -4.44 -1.54
N GLU A 84 6.26 -3.66 -0.56
CA GLU A 84 6.58 -3.83 0.85
C GLU A 84 5.35 -4.27 1.64
N PHE A 85 5.58 -5.13 2.64
CA PHE A 85 4.59 -5.58 3.62
C PHE A 85 5.14 -5.30 5.02
N PRO A 86 4.32 -4.90 6.01
CA PRO A 86 4.80 -4.66 7.37
C PRO A 86 5.53 -5.87 7.92
N ARG A 87 6.61 -5.62 8.67
CA ARG A 87 7.41 -6.70 9.24
C ARG A 87 6.54 -7.57 10.16
N ALA A 88 6.67 -8.89 10.02
CA ALA A 88 5.97 -9.89 10.83
C ALA A 88 4.43 -9.85 10.75
N VAL A 89 3.88 -9.22 9.71
CA VAL A 89 2.44 -9.24 9.48
C VAL A 89 1.93 -10.65 9.18
N LYS A 90 0.74 -10.98 9.68
CA LYS A 90 0.04 -12.20 9.28
C LYS A 90 -0.59 -11.95 7.90
N MET A 91 -0.27 -12.82 6.95
CA MET A 91 -0.87 -12.74 5.62
C MET A 91 -2.38 -12.96 5.71
N ALA A 92 -3.11 -12.23 4.88
CA ALA A 92 -4.56 -12.31 4.75
C ALA A 92 -4.94 -12.44 3.27
N ILE A 93 -6.08 -13.07 3.00
CA ILE A 93 -6.70 -13.03 1.69
C ILE A 93 -7.28 -11.62 1.52
N ASP A 94 -6.87 -10.93 0.46
CA ASP A 94 -7.39 -9.60 0.12
C ASP A 94 -8.74 -9.70 -0.58
N CYS A 95 -9.79 -9.22 0.08
CA CYS A 95 -11.15 -9.17 -0.42
C CYS A 95 -11.59 -7.71 -0.58
N HIS A 96 -11.66 -7.23 -1.82
CA HIS A 96 -12.13 -5.86 -2.11
C HIS A 96 -13.48 -5.58 -1.43
N PRO A 97 -13.71 -4.37 -0.87
CA PRO A 97 -14.97 -4.04 -0.19
C PRO A 97 -16.25 -4.38 -0.99
N ARG A 98 -16.20 -4.23 -2.32
CA ARG A 98 -17.29 -4.60 -3.26
C ARG A 98 -17.64 -6.09 -3.36
N ILE A 99 -16.78 -7.00 -2.90
CA ILE A 99 -17.05 -8.44 -3.04
C ILE A 99 -18.15 -8.89 -2.03
N ARG A 100 -18.49 -8.03 -1.06
CA ARG A 100 -19.48 -8.28 -0.03
C ARG A 100 -20.85 -7.84 -0.52
N ASP A 101 -21.49 -8.72 -1.28
CA ASP A 101 -22.94 -8.71 -1.48
C ASP A 101 -23.54 -9.90 -0.71
#